data_AF-A0A529LJG3-F1
#
_entry.id   AF-A0A529LJG3-F1
#
_cell.length_a   1.000
_cell.length_b   1.000
_cell.length_c   1.000
_cell.angle_alpha   90.00
_cell.angle_beta   90.00
_cell.angle_gamma   90.00
#
_symmetry.space_group_name_H-M   'P 1'
#
loop_
_entity.id
_entity.type
_entity.pdbx_description
1 polymer ?
#
loop_
_entity_poly.entity_id
_entity_poly.type
_entity_poly.pdbx_seq_one_letter_code
_entity_poly.pdbx_strand_id
1 'polypeptide(L)'
;MLDDPMVLILMYFVLPVWLIAGFADWLCHRATHIESTTGAKESLIHLLMFAEVGIPLLAAMFLEVNALVVAVMIVTFFVHEATAMWDVRYATTARTVSPI
;
A
#
# COMPACT_ATOMS: atom_id res chain seq x y z
N MET A 1 12.58 23.30 8.63
CA MET A 1 12.18 21.96 8.14
C MET A 1 10.84 21.52 8.72
N LEU A 2 10.59 21.63 10.04
CA LEU A 2 9.28 21.24 10.61
C LEU A 2 8.13 22.19 10.25
N ASP A 3 8.43 23.46 9.95
CA ASP A 3 7.43 24.44 9.47
C ASP A 3 7.27 24.45 7.93
N ASP A 4 7.95 23.54 7.22
CA ASP A 4 7.77 23.42 5.78
C ASP A 4 6.34 22.91 5.52
N PRO A 5 5.50 23.65 4.76
CA PRO A 5 4.14 23.23 4.45
C PRO A 5 4.07 21.82 3.86
N MET A 6 5.06 21.41 3.06
CA MET A 6 5.10 20.08 2.48
C MET A 6 5.32 18.99 3.53
N VAL A 7 6.22 19.22 4.48
CA VAL A 7 6.48 18.28 5.58
C VAL A 7 5.24 18.14 6.46
N LEU A 8 4.56 19.26 6.77
CA LEU A 8 3.33 19.26 7.55
C LEU A 8 2.20 18.49 6.85
N ILE A 9 2.00 18.69 5.55
CA ILE A 9 1.00 17.97 4.76
C ILE A 9 1.32 16.47 4.73
N LEU A 10 2.58 16.09 4.49
CA LEU A 10 2.97 14.68 4.44
C LEU A 10 2.77 13.99 5.80
N MET A 11 3.22 14.62 6.89
CA MET A 11 3.19 14.02 8.22
C MET A 11 1.82 14.01 8.89
N TYR A 12 1.04 15.07 8.72
CA TYR A 12 -0.21 15.27 9.48
C TYR A 12 -1.48 15.11 8.66
N PHE A 13 -1.36 14.95 7.34
CA PHE A 13 -2.51 14.67 6.47
C PHE A 13 -2.32 13.38 5.69
N VAL A 14 -1.29 13.29 4.84
CA VAL A 14 -1.11 12.13 3.95
C VAL A 14 -0.85 10.84 4.72
N LEU A 15 0.13 10.82 5.63
CA LEU A 15 0.44 9.63 6.42
C LEU A 15 -0.75 9.16 7.29
N PRO A 16 -1.44 10.02 8.05
CA PRO A 16 -2.61 9.61 8.82
C PRO A 16 -3.74 9.06 7.95
N VAL A 17 -4.07 9.72 6.84
CA VAL A 17 -5.12 9.23 5.91
C VAL A 17 -4.74 7.87 5.33
N TRP A 18 -3.48 7.69 4.95
CA TRP A 18 -2.96 6.41 4.44
C TRP A 18 -3.09 5.29 5.46
N LEU A 19 -2.72 5.53 6.73
CA LEU A 19 -2.86 4.54 7.81
C LEU A 19 -4.32 4.19 8.09
N ILE A 20 -5.21 5.19 8.09
CA ILE A 20 -6.66 4.97 8.26
C ILE A 20 -7.21 4.13 7.11
N ALA A 21 -6.80 4.40 5.87
CA ALA A 21 -7.21 3.62 4.71
C ALA A 21 -6.77 2.15 4.81
N GLY A 22 -5.52 1.88 5.21
CA GLY A 22 -5.04 0.52 5.43
C GLY A 22 -5.77 -0.21 6.56
N PHE A 23 -6.14 0.52 7.63
CA PHE A 23 -6.96 -0.07 8.70
C PHE A 23 -8.40 -0.34 8.25
N ALA A 24 -9.01 0.55 7.47
CA ALA A 24 -10.33 0.35 6.90
C ALA A 24 -10.37 -0.86 5.96
N ASP A 25 -9.36 -1.01 5.11
CA ASP A 25 -9.16 -2.19 4.26
C ASP A 25 -9.13 -3.48 5.09
N TRP A 26 -8.33 -3.51 6.16
CA TRP A 26 -8.31 -4.64 7.09
C TRP A 26 -9.68 -4.95 7.71
N LEU A 27 -10.48 -3.93 8.06
CA LEU A 27 -11.84 -4.14 8.55
C LEU A 27 -12.74 -4.80 7.49
N CYS A 28 -12.62 -4.41 6.22
CA CYS A 28 -13.34 -5.03 5.11
C CYS A 28 -12.93 -6.50 4.93
N HIS A 29 -11.63 -6.81 4.95
CA HIS A 29 -11.15 -8.20 4.90
C HIS A 29 -11.72 -9.05 6.05
N ARG A 30 -11.69 -8.51 7.27
CA ARG A 30 -12.26 -9.17 8.46
C ARG A 30 -13.78 -9.38 8.32
N ALA A 31 -14.52 -8.39 7.83
CA ALA A 31 -15.96 -8.51 7.62
C ALA A 31 -16.32 -9.59 6.57
N THR A 32 -15.42 -9.82 5.61
CA THR A 32 -15.57 -10.85 4.57
C THR A 32 -14.96 -12.21 4.94
N HIS A 33 -14.52 -12.41 6.18
CA HIS A 33 -13.94 -13.66 6.66
C HIS A 33 -12.83 -14.18 5.74
N ILE A 34 -11.83 -13.33 5.47
CA ILE A 34 -10.69 -13.64 4.59
C ILE A 34 -10.08 -15.02 4.87
N GLU A 35 -10.03 -15.45 6.14
CA GLU A 35 -9.51 -16.73 6.59
C GLU A 35 -10.20 -17.95 5.95
N SER A 36 -11.46 -17.78 5.53
CA SER A 36 -12.29 -18.83 4.93
C SER A 36 -12.55 -18.63 3.43
N THR A 37 -12.15 -17.49 2.86
CA THR A 37 -12.31 -17.20 1.43
C THR A 37 -11.00 -17.42 0.67
N THR A 38 -10.10 -16.43 0.67
CA THR A 38 -8.83 -16.43 -0.07
C THR A 38 -7.61 -16.69 0.81
N GLY A 39 -7.76 -16.50 2.13
CA GLY A 39 -6.82 -16.92 3.15
C GLY A 39 -5.39 -16.43 2.95
N ALA A 40 -4.43 -17.31 3.24
CA ALA A 40 -3.01 -16.98 3.28
C ALA A 40 -2.44 -16.43 1.97
N LYS A 41 -3.03 -16.80 0.81
CA LYS A 41 -2.53 -16.31 -0.48
C LYS A 41 -2.77 -14.81 -0.65
N GLU A 42 -3.94 -14.33 -0.27
CA GLU A 42 -4.23 -12.88 -0.30
C GLU A 42 -3.33 -12.13 0.69
N SER A 43 -3.14 -12.67 1.90
CA SER A 43 -2.20 -12.10 2.88
C SER A 43 -0.75 -12.05 2.37
N LEU A 44 -0.30 -13.02 1.58
CA LEU A 44 1.03 -13.00 0.96
C LEU A 44 1.14 -11.93 -0.13
N ILE A 45 0.08 -11.68 -0.90
CA ILE A 45 0.03 -10.58 -1.87
C ILE A 45 0.13 -9.24 -1.14
N HIS A 46 -0.55 -9.09 0.01
CA HIS A 46 -0.43 -7.89 0.85
C HIS A 46 0.99 -7.70 1.41
N LEU A 47 1.67 -8.77 1.83
CA LEU A 47 3.08 -8.69 2.24
C LEU A 47 4.01 -8.30 1.08
N LEU A 48 3.72 -8.79 -0.14
CA LEU A 48 4.43 -8.34 -1.34
C LEU A 48 4.22 -6.85 -1.59
N MET A 49 2.98 -6.36 -1.52
CA MET A 49 2.66 -4.93 -1.62
C MET A 49 3.36 -4.09 -0.56
N PHE A 50 3.45 -4.60 0.67
CA PHE A 50 4.18 -3.94 1.76
C PHE A 50 5.68 -3.87 1.46
N ALA A 51 6.27 -4.92 0.90
CA ALA A 51 7.67 -4.92 0.48
C ALA A 51 7.92 -3.95 -0.69
N GLU A 52 7.01 -3.91 -1.67
CA GLU A 52 7.06 -2.96 -2.79
C GLU A 52 7.09 -1.53 -2.27
N VAL A 53 6.17 -1.13 -1.38
CA VAL A 53 6.18 0.23 -0.78
C VAL A 53 7.38 0.44 0.16
N GLY A 54 7.84 -0.61 0.83
CA GLY A 54 9.00 -0.55 1.72
C GLY A 54 10.29 -0.15 1.03
N ILE A 55 10.53 -0.61 -0.21
CA ILE A 55 11.74 -0.30 -0.99
C ILE A 55 11.94 1.22 -1.18
N PRO A 56 11.00 1.98 -1.80
CA PRO A 56 11.16 3.42 -1.99
C PRO A 56 11.18 4.20 -0.68
N LEU A 57 10.43 3.77 0.35
CA LEU A 57 10.46 4.43 1.67
C LEU A 57 11.83 4.29 2.34
N LEU A 58 12.39 3.08 2.37
CA LEU A 58 13.72 2.84 2.91
C LEU A 58 14.79 3.58 2.09
N ALA A 59 14.65 3.61 0.76
CA ALA A 59 15.55 4.38 -0.11
C ALA A 59 15.48 5.88 0.21
N ALA A 60 14.29 6.46 0.38
CA ALA A 60 14.13 7.87 0.74
C ALA A 60 14.69 8.20 2.13
N MET A 61 14.65 7.24 3.06
CA MET A 61 15.09 7.43 4.44
C MET A 61 16.61 7.28 4.60
N PHE A 62 17.24 6.38 3.84
CA PHE A 62 18.65 6.02 4.01
C PHE A 62 19.57 6.51 2.89
N LEU A 63 19.03 6.87 1.73
CA LEU A 63 19.80 7.34 0.58
C LEU A 63 19.49 8.80 0.28
N GLU A 64 20.43 9.47 -0.39
CA GLU A 64 20.16 10.80 -0.94
C GLU A 64 19.15 10.70 -2.08
N VAL A 65 18.07 11.49 -1.99
CA VAL A 65 17.02 11.51 -3.00
C VAL A 65 17.56 12.16 -4.27
N ASN A 66 17.95 11.33 -5.23
CA ASN A 66 18.42 11.72 -6.55
C ASN A 66 17.49 11.17 -7.64
N ALA A 67 17.81 11.46 -8.91
CA ALA A 67 17.00 11.03 -10.05
C ALA A 67 16.78 9.50 -10.11
N LEU A 68 17.76 8.70 -9.69
CA LEU A 68 17.63 7.24 -9.64
C LEU A 68 16.63 6.82 -8.56
N VAL A 69 16.69 7.40 -7.36
CA VAL A 69 15.72 7.11 -6.28
C VAL A 69 14.30 7.47 -6.72
N VAL A 70 14.12 8.62 -7.38
CA VAL A 70 12.82 9.01 -7.93
C VAL A 70 12.36 8.05 -9.03
N ALA A 71 13.26 7.60 -9.91
CA ALA A 71 12.91 6.60 -10.93
C ALA A 71 12.47 5.27 -10.31
N VAL A 72 13.15 4.82 -9.25
CA VAL A 72 12.75 3.63 -8.48
C VAL A 72 11.36 3.83 -7.87
N MET A 73 11.08 4.98 -7.25
CA MET A 73 9.74 5.28 -6.71
C MET A 73 8.65 5.17 -7.76
N ILE A 74 8.87 5.71 -8.96
CA ILE A 74 7.91 5.68 -10.07
C ILE A 74 7.70 4.25 -10.57
N VAL A 75 8.77 3.50 -10.80
CA VAL A 75 8.67 2.10 -11.26
C VAL A 75 7.94 1.26 -10.22
N THR A 76 8.32 1.37 -8.96
CA THR A 76 7.71 0.61 -7.88
C THR A 76 6.24 1.00 -7.66
N PHE A 77 5.87 2.27 -7.88
CA PHE A 77 4.46 2.68 -7.90
C PHE A 77 3.64 1.89 -8.93
N PHE A 78 4.13 1.77 -10.18
CA PHE A 78 3.41 1.00 -11.20
C PHE A 78 3.40 -0.50 -10.93
N VAL A 79 4.49 -1.05 -10.38
CA VAL A 79 4.54 -2.45 -9.94
C VAL A 79 3.51 -2.68 -8.84
N HIS A 80 3.46 -1.80 -7.85
CA HIS A 80 2.50 -1.85 -6.75
C HIS A 80 1.05 -1.79 -7.24
N GLU A 81 0.74 -0.87 -8.16
CA GLU A 81 -0.60 -0.80 -8.77
C GLU A 81 -0.96 -2.10 -9.50
N ALA A 82 -0.02 -2.70 -10.22
CA ALA A 82 -0.24 -3.98 -10.87
C ALA A 82 -0.51 -5.12 -9.85
N THR A 83 0.23 -5.14 -8.75
CA THR A 83 0.04 -6.10 -7.65
C THR A 83 -1.30 -5.88 -6.94
N ALA A 84 -1.72 -4.63 -6.71
CA ALA A 84 -3.03 -4.30 -6.15
C ALA A 84 -4.18 -4.75 -7.08
N MET A 85 -4.04 -4.55 -8.39
CA MET A 85 -5.00 -5.05 -9.36
C MET A 85 -5.04 -6.59 -9.41
N TRP A 86 -3.91 -7.26 -9.17
CA TRP A 86 -3.87 -8.71 -9.02
C TRP A 86 -4.60 -9.16 -7.75
N ASP A 87 -4.39 -8.48 -6.62
CA ASP A 87 -5.07 -8.74 -5.35
C ASP A 87 -6.59 -8.72 -5.50
N VAL A 88 -7.13 -7.62 -6.05
CA VAL A 88 -8.59 -7.46 -6.25
C VAL A 88 -9.14 -8.51 -7.22
N ARG A 89 -8.41 -8.81 -8.31
CA ARG A 89 -8.81 -9.88 -9.25
C ARG A 89 -8.84 -11.24 -8.58
N TYR A 90 -7.94 -11.50 -7.63
CA TYR A 90 -7.91 -12.75 -6.90
C TYR A 90 -9.05 -12.82 -5.87
N ALA A 91 -9.23 -11.76 -5.07
CA ALA A 91 -10.32 -11.63 -4.10
C ALA A 91 -11.70 -11.86 -4.73
N THR A 92 -11.93 -11.27 -5.91
CA THR A 92 -13.20 -11.36 -6.64
C THR A 92 -13.52 -12.76 -7.20
N THR A 93 -12.58 -13.70 -7.15
CA THR A 93 -12.87 -15.12 -7.47
C THR A 93 -13.61 -15.85 -6.35
N ALA A 94 -13.55 -15.35 -5.12
CA ALA A 94 -14.07 -16.02 -3.94
C ALA A 94 -15.13 -15.21 -3.18
N ARG A 95 -15.18 -13.88 -3.36
CA ARG A 95 -16.14 -13.01 -2.70
C ARG A 95 -16.46 -11.77 -3.53
N THR A 96 -17.57 -11.10 -3.22
CA THR A 96 -17.87 -9.77 -3.76
C THR A 96 -17.01 -8.73 -3.04
N VAL A 97 -16.34 -7.87 -3.80
CA VAL A 97 -15.61 -6.69 -3.31
C VAL A 97 -16.40 -5.46 -3.76
N SER A 98 -17.03 -4.75 -2.83
CA SER A 98 -17.73 -3.49 -3.10
C SER A 98 -16.77 -2.30 -2.96
N PRO A 99 -17.10 -1.12 -3.51
CA PRO A 99 -16.33 0.12 -3.31
C PRO A 99 -16.26 0.61 -1.85
N ILE A 100 -16.99 -0.06 -0.94
CA ILE A 100 -17.09 0.16 0.51
C ILE A 100 -17.58 -1.13 1.14
#